data_AF-A0A2H4VLB7-F1
#
_entry.id   AF-A0A2H4VLB7-F1
#
_cell.length_a   1.000
_cell.length_b   1.000
_cell.length_c   1.000
_cell.angle_alpha   90.00
_cell.angle_beta   90.00
_cell.angle_gamma   90.00
#
_symmetry.space_group_name_H-M   'P 1'
#
loop_
_entity.id
_entity.type
_entity.pdbx_description
1 polymer ?
#
loop_
_entity_poly.entity_id
_entity_poly.type
_entity_poly.pdbx_seq_one_letter_code
_entity_poly.pdbx_strand_id
1 'polypeptide(L)' 'MYFIAGLILVTIGWVIQFYKTAVSKDKNINPYFLVLYFIGVFFLVIGNLIAGDVASCLLNLISGILPLLILLTLIRD' A
#
# COMPACT_ATOMS: atom_id res chain seq x y z
N MET A 1 -7.85 -14.29 -11.66
CA MET A 1 -9.09 -13.58 -11.24
C MET A 1 -9.14 -13.30 -9.74
N TYR A 2 -9.09 -14.31 -8.86
CA TYR A 2 -9.13 -14.08 -7.40
C TYR A 2 -7.97 -13.25 -6.85
N PHE A 3 -6.76 -13.42 -7.39
CA PHE A 3 -5.60 -12.63 -6.98
C PHE A 3 -5.79 -11.13 -7.18
N ILE A 4 -6.23 -10.73 -8.38
CA ILE A 4 -6.51 -9.32 -8.72
C ILE A 4 -7.65 -8.77 -7.85
N ALA A 5 -8.72 -9.55 -7.64
CA ALA A 5 -9.80 -9.14 -6.74
C ALA A 5 -9.29 -8.90 -5.31
N GLY A 6 -8.39 -9.77 -4.81
CA GLY A 6 -7.70 -9.57 -3.55
C GLY A 6 -6.88 -8.27 -3.52
N LEU A 7 -6.09 -8.00 -4.57
CA LEU A 7 -5.31 -6.76 -4.69
C LEU A 7 -6.17 -5.50 -4.74
N ILE A 8 -7.33 -5.56 -5.38
CA ILE A 8 -8.31 -4.46 -5.36
C ILE A 8 -8.79 -4.20 -3.93
N LEU A 9 -9.15 -5.24 -3.18
CA LEU A 9 -9.57 -5.11 -1.78
C LEU A 9 -8.45 -4.56 -0.89
N VAL A 10 -7.21 -5.03 -1.09
CA VAL A 10 -6.02 -4.50 -0.41
C VAL A 10 -5.84 -3.01 -0.71
N THR A 11 -5.99 -2.62 -1.97
CA THR A 11 -5.88 -1.21 -2.39
C THR A 11 -6.94 -0.35 -1.71
N ILE A 12 -8.20 -0.80 -1.68
CA ILE A 12 -9.30 -0.11 -0.97
C ILE A 12 -8.99 0.00 0.53
N GLY A 13 -8.48 -1.06 1.14
CA GLY A 13 -8.05 -1.06 2.55
C GLY A 13 -7.02 0.03 2.85
N TRP A 14 -6.02 0.20 1.97
CA TRP A 14 -5.03 1.27 2.11
C TRP A 14 -5.60 2.66 1.90
N VAL A 15 -6.57 2.84 1.00
CA VAL A 15 -7.27 4.12 0.84
C VAL A 15 -8.04 4.49 2.11
N ILE A 16 -8.74 3.52 2.71
CA ILE A 16 -9.46 3.73 3.98
C ILE A 16 -8.47 4.07 5.11
N GLN A 17 -7.38 3.32 5.22
CA GLN A 17 -6.37 3.57 6.25
C GLN A 17 -5.71 4.94 6.07
N PHE A 18 -5.43 5.35 4.83
CA PHE A 18 -4.91 6.68 4.52
C PHE A 18 -5.88 7.77 4.98
N TYR A 19 -7.17 7.64 4.68
CA TYR A 19 -8.19 8.57 5.16
C TYR A 19 -8.21 8.65 6.69
N LYS A 20 -8.23 7.51 7.38
CA LYS A 20 -8.22 7.47 8.85
C LYS A 20 -7.01 8.18 9.45
N THR A 21 -5.81 7.91 8.94
CA THR A 21 -4.57 8.44 9.51
C THR A 21 -4.30 9.89 9.10
N ALA A 22 -4.46 10.23 7.81
CA ALA A 22 -4.13 11.57 7.30
C ALA A 22 -5.23 12.60 7.55
N VAL A 23 -6.50 12.21 7.38
CA VAL A 23 -7.67 13.11 7.46
C VAL A 23 -8.31 13.06 8.84
N SER A 24 -8.65 11.87 9.34
CA SER A 24 -9.28 11.72 10.66
C SER A 24 -8.29 11.79 11.83
N LYS A 25 -6.99 11.90 11.55
CA LYS A 25 -5.90 11.98 12.54
C LYS A 25 -5.84 10.79 13.52
N ASP A 26 -6.42 9.64 13.14
CA ASP A 26 -6.28 8.37 13.86
C ASP A 26 -4.94 7.72 13.48
N LYS A 27 -3.92 8.00 14.30
CA LYS A 27 -2.55 7.52 14.11
C LYS A 27 -2.29 6.15 14.72
N ASN A 28 -3.33 5.35 14.94
CA ASN A 28 -3.18 3.98 15.43
C ASN A 28 -2.72 3.03 14.31
N ILE A 29 -1.47 3.16 13.91
CA ILE A 29 -0.80 2.26 12.97
C ILE A 29 0.70 2.22 13.27
N ASN A 30 1.28 1.03 13.21
CA ASN A 30 2.70 0.86 13.49
C ASN A 30 3.56 1.33 12.29
N PRO A 31 4.47 2.29 12.46
CA PRO A 31 5.30 2.79 11.35
C PRO A 31 6.25 1.72 10.78
N TYR A 32 6.72 0.78 11.60
CA TYR A 32 7.55 -0.34 11.12
C TYR A 32 6.75 -1.27 10.20
N PHE A 33 5.45 -1.45 10.46
CA PHE A 33 4.57 -2.22 9.58
C PHE A 33 4.47 -1.57 8.20
N LEU A 34 4.36 -0.24 8.12
CA LEU A 34 4.30 0.49 6.84
C LEU A 34 5.58 0.27 6.01
N VAL A 35 6.74 0.34 6.64
CA VAL A 35 8.05 0.14 5.98
C VAL A 35 8.20 -1.29 5.48
N LEU A 36 7.94 -2.28 6.34
CA LEU A 36 8.04 -3.69 5.96
C LEU A 36 7.05 -4.05 4.86
N TYR A 37 5.83 -3.53 4.94
CA TYR A 37 4.82 -3.69 3.91
C TYR A 37 5.30 -3.12 2.57
N PHE A 38 5.84 -1.90 2.55
CA PHE A 38 6.38 -1.29 1.34
C PHE A 38 7.49 -2.15 0.71
N ILE A 39 8.44 -2.65 1.51
CA ILE A 39 9.51 -3.53 1.02
C ILE A 39 8.93 -4.79 0.36
N GLY A 40 7.96 -5.44 1.02
CA GLY A 40 7.30 -6.61 0.46
C GLY A 40 6.59 -6.31 -0.87
N VAL A 41 5.82 -5.22 -0.92
CA VAL A 41 5.11 -4.81 -2.13
C VAL A 41 6.06 -4.37 -3.24
N PHE A 42 7.20 -3.77 -2.92
CA PHE A 42 8.22 -3.41 -3.90
C PHE A 42 8.74 -4.65 -4.65
N PHE A 43 9.02 -5.75 -3.94
CA PHE A 43 9.38 -7.01 -4.57
C PHE A 43 8.24 -7.60 -5.41
N LEU A 44 6.98 -7.46 -4.97
CA LEU A 44 5.82 -7.87 -5.78
C LEU A 44 5.73 -7.07 -7.08
N VAL A 45 5.92 -5.74 -7.05
CA VAL A 45 5.95 -4.90 -8.26
C VAL A 45 7.00 -5.39 -9.25
N ILE A 46 8.23 -5.67 -8.79
CA ILE A 46 9.30 -6.21 -9.63
C ILE A 46 8.89 -7.56 -10.22
N GLY A 47 8.35 -8.47 -9.39
CA GLY A 47 7.89 -9.78 -9.83
C GLY A 47 6.78 -9.69 -10.89
N ASN A 48 5.79 -8.84 -10.68
CA ASN A 48 4.69 -8.63 -11.63
C ASN A 48 5.17 -7.97 -12.94
N LEU A 49 6.14 -7.06 -12.87
CA LEU A 49 6.73 -6.45 -14.05
C LEU A 49 7.47 -7.49 -14.91
N ILE A 50 8.28 -8.36 -14.30
CA ILE A 50 8.98 -9.45 -14.99
C ILE A 50 7.99 -10.45 -15.60
N ALA A 51 6.89 -10.72 -14.90
CA ALA A 51 5.83 -11.62 -15.38
C ALA A 51 4.94 -11.00 -16.48
N GLY A 52 5.10 -9.72 -16.80
CA GLY A 52 4.24 -9.01 -17.75
C GLY A 52 2.82 -8.73 -17.24
N ASP A 53 2.55 -8.90 -15.93
CA ASP A 53 1.25 -8.64 -15.31
C ASP A 53 1.14 -7.17 -14.90
N VAL A 54 0.79 -6.34 -15.89
CA VAL A 54 0.67 -4.87 -15.74
C VAL A 54 -0.42 -4.50 -14.73
N ALA A 55 -1.54 -5.22 -14.71
CA ALA A 55 -2.67 -4.91 -13.85
C ALA A 55 -2.31 -5.07 -12.36
N SER A 56 -1.72 -6.21 -11.99
CA SER A 56 -1.26 -6.45 -10.63
C SER A 56 -0.09 -5.53 -10.25
N CYS A 57 0.80 -5.22 -11.21
CA CYS A 57 1.88 -4.27 -11.01
C CYS A 57 1.35 -2.89 -10.58
N LEU A 58 0.34 -2.36 -11.28
CA LEU A 58 -0.28 -1.07 -10.95
C LEU A 58 -0.97 -1.10 -9.57
N LEU A 59 -1.72 -2.16 -9.26
CA LEU A 59 -2.40 -2.29 -7.97
C LEU A 59 -1.40 -2.40 -6.81
N ASN A 60 -0.31 -3.15 -6.99
CA ASN A 60 0.77 -3.21 -6.02
C ASN A 60 1.46 -1.86 -5.88
N LEU A 61 1.71 -1.13 -6.97
CA LEU A 61 2.32 0.21 -6.90
C LEU A 61 1.47 1.17 -6.06
N ILE A 62 0.17 1.25 -6.31
CA ILE A 62 -0.76 2.08 -5.53
C ILE A 62 -0.77 1.64 -4.07
N SER A 63 -0.87 0.32 -3.84
CA SER A 63 -0.88 -0.26 -2.50
C SER A 63 0.44 -0.05 -1.76
N GLY A 64 1.56 0.15 -2.43
CA GLY A 64 2.86 0.48 -1.83
C GLY A 64 3.03 1.98 -1.55
N ILE A 65 2.54 2.85 -2.44
CA ILE A 65 2.64 4.31 -2.30
C ILE A 65 1.80 4.81 -1.12
N LEU A 66 0.58 4.30 -0.93
CA LEU A 66 -0.31 4.73 0.15
C LEU A 66 0.32 4.56 1.56
N PRO A 67 0.88 3.40 1.95
CA PRO A 67 1.64 3.22 3.18
C PRO A 67 2.78 4.23 3.38
N LEU A 68 3.51 4.57 2.31
CA LEU A 68 4.57 5.58 2.38
C LEU A 68 4.00 6.97 2.66
N LEU A 69 2.89 7.34 2.01
CA LEU A 69 2.22 8.60 2.30
C LEU A 69 1.71 8.65 3.74
N ILE A 70 1.18 7.53 4.28
CA ILE A 70 0.81 7.42 5.69
C ILE A 70 2.04 7.60 6.59
N LEU A 71 3.16 6.96 6.26
CA LEU A 71 4.40 7.09 7.04
C LEU A 71 4.86 8.56 7.10
N LEU A 72 4.77 9.29 5.98
CA LEU A 72 5.10 10.72 5.94
C LEU A 72 4.16 11.56 6.81
N THR A 73 2.87 11.22 6.92
CA THR A 73 1.95 11.93 7.81
C THR A 73 2.21 11.64 9.29
N LEU A 74 2.79 10.48 9.62
CA LEU A 74 3.18 10.15 10.98
C LEU A 74 4.46 10.86 11.43
N ILE A 75 5.42 11.10 10.53
CA ILE A 75 6.71 11.73 10.86
C ILE A 75 6.60 13.26 10.94
N ARG A 76 5.70 13.87 10.18
CA ARG A 76 5.61 15.34 10.03
C ARG A 76 4.87 16.04 11.18
N ASP A 77 4.13 15.30 11.99
CA ASP A 77 3.37 15.81 13.13
C ASP A 77 4.12 15.54 14.45
#